data_AF-L7WDH0-F1
#
_entry.id   AF-L7WDH0-F1
#
_cell.length_a   1.000
_cell.length_b   1.000
_cell.length_c   1.000
_cell.angle_alpha   90.00
_cell.angle_beta   90.00
_cell.angle_gamma   90.00
#
_symmetry.space_group_name_H-M   'P 1'
#
loop_
_entity.id
_entity.type
_entity.pdbx_description
1 polymer ?
#
loop_
_entity_poly.entity_id
_entity_poly.type
_entity_poly.pdbx_seq_one_letter_code
_entity_poly.pdbx_strand_id
1 'polypeptide(L)'
;MNFWNDIEDCLNNEGFEPLIENESIHWQSERASFNIKYKDIAFEGNRLAWYQDEEYGRCSIKIKYANGIILNWQPKSNHSDFGFRLHYIKWFGYKLIAIYTEKHRTYIVKIENLTVTILYGGNIDKIKITNDRIFVKEFQNNDFFQFIYINSDPFSESGVYCIPLVNLKSKVLQIELESFNNYFLIMDKEYNKVTTQGKNSYSS
;
A
#
# COMPACT_ATOMS: atom_id res chain seq x y z
N MET A 1 19.69 -8.61 -7.78
CA MET A 1 18.51 -9.49 -7.74
C MET A 1 17.53 -8.95 -8.76
N ASN A 2 17.13 -9.75 -9.75
CA ASN A 2 16.13 -9.34 -10.73
C ASN A 2 14.78 -9.82 -10.23
N PHE A 3 14.04 -8.96 -9.52
CA PHE A 3 12.78 -9.33 -8.90
C PHE A 3 11.74 -9.83 -9.94
N TRP A 4 11.89 -9.46 -11.22
CA TRP A 4 11.04 -9.99 -12.28
C TRP A 4 11.24 -11.49 -12.47
N ASN A 5 12.48 -11.95 -12.56
CA ASN A 5 12.78 -13.38 -12.68
C ASN A 5 12.27 -14.14 -11.45
N ASP A 6 12.38 -13.55 -10.26
CA ASP A 6 11.86 -14.17 -9.03
C ASP A 6 10.35 -14.37 -9.06
N ILE A 7 9.59 -13.41 -9.62
CA ILE A 7 8.13 -13.49 -9.77
C ILE A 7 7.78 -14.46 -10.89
N GLU A 8 8.49 -14.38 -12.02
CA GLU A 8 8.33 -15.26 -13.18
C GLU A 8 8.54 -16.73 -12.79
N ASP A 9 9.63 -17.04 -12.09
CA ASP A 9 9.92 -18.37 -11.56
C ASP A 9 8.80 -18.85 -10.63
N CYS A 10 8.26 -17.97 -9.78
CA CYS A 10 7.12 -18.32 -8.92
C CYS A 10 5.87 -18.66 -9.75
N LEU A 11 5.58 -17.89 -10.79
CA LEU A 11 4.41 -18.14 -11.67
C LEU A 11 4.60 -19.42 -12.51
N ASN A 12 5.79 -19.65 -13.04
CA ASN A 12 6.15 -20.89 -13.76
C ASN A 12 5.99 -22.12 -12.87
N ASN A 13 6.44 -22.04 -11.61
CA ASN A 13 6.27 -23.12 -10.63
C ASN A 13 4.80 -23.35 -10.24
N GLU A 14 3.94 -22.35 -10.38
CA GLU A 14 2.48 -22.47 -10.23
C GLU A 14 1.80 -23.01 -11.49
N GLY A 15 2.54 -23.26 -12.57
CA GLY A 15 2.04 -23.79 -13.83
C GLY A 15 1.48 -22.74 -14.78
N PHE A 16 1.80 -21.46 -14.58
CA PHE A 16 1.42 -20.39 -15.49
C PHE A 16 2.54 -20.07 -16.48
N GLU A 17 2.17 -19.52 -17.63
CA GLU A 17 3.10 -18.99 -18.64
C GLU A 17 3.01 -17.44 -18.63
N PRO A 18 3.77 -16.76 -17.76
CA PRO A 18 3.75 -15.31 -17.68
C PRO A 18 4.40 -14.65 -18.91
N LEU A 19 3.77 -13.58 -19.38
CA LEU A 19 4.26 -12.69 -20.42
C LEU A 19 4.69 -11.37 -19.79
N ILE A 20 5.94 -10.97 -20.01
CA ILE A 20 6.50 -9.72 -19.49
C ILE A 20 6.43 -8.65 -20.59
N GLU A 21 5.60 -7.63 -20.40
CA GLU A 21 5.40 -6.54 -21.35
C GLU A 21 5.19 -5.22 -20.61
N ASN A 22 5.75 -4.12 -21.13
CA ASN A 22 5.44 -2.76 -20.69
C ASN A 22 5.45 -2.57 -19.15
N GLU A 23 6.54 -2.96 -18.49
CA GLU A 23 6.71 -2.88 -17.02
C GLU A 23 5.65 -3.66 -16.23
N SER A 24 5.07 -4.70 -16.84
CA SER A 24 4.04 -5.54 -16.25
C SER A 24 4.27 -7.01 -16.57
N ILE A 25 3.80 -7.90 -15.70
CA ILE A 25 3.64 -9.33 -15.99
C ILE A 25 2.16 -9.61 -16.18
N HIS A 26 1.83 -10.36 -17.23
CA HIS A 26 0.48 -10.80 -17.56
C HIS A 26 0.42 -12.31 -17.69
N TRP A 27 -0.66 -12.93 -17.24
CA TRP A 27 -0.92 -14.34 -17.53
C TRP A 27 -2.42 -14.60 -17.49
N GLN A 28 -2.82 -15.73 -18.05
CA GLN A 28 -4.20 -16.19 -18.04
C GLN A 28 -4.30 -17.50 -17.27
N SER A 29 -5.43 -17.68 -16.62
CA SER A 29 -5.91 -18.97 -16.12
C SER A 29 -7.16 -19.36 -16.90
N GLU A 30 -7.68 -20.57 -16.65
CA GLU A 30 -8.97 -21.01 -17.20
C GLU A 30 -10.14 -20.07 -16.86
N ARG A 31 -10.01 -19.27 -15.80
CA ARG A 31 -11.12 -18.50 -15.22
C ARG A 31 -10.96 -16.99 -15.28
N ALA A 32 -9.76 -16.49 -15.54
CA ALA A 32 -9.42 -15.09 -15.30
C ALA A 32 -8.09 -14.68 -15.94
N SER A 33 -7.99 -13.40 -16.29
CA SER A 33 -6.75 -12.72 -16.63
C SER A 33 -6.15 -12.06 -15.39
N PHE A 34 -4.82 -12.12 -15.28
CA PHE A 34 -4.09 -11.52 -14.17
C PHE A 34 -3.01 -10.56 -14.66
N ASN A 35 -2.69 -9.58 -13.82
CA ASN A 35 -1.55 -8.71 -14.06
C ASN A 35 -0.82 -8.31 -12.77
N ILE A 36 0.47 -8.04 -12.90
CA ILE A 36 1.32 -7.42 -11.88
C ILE A 36 2.01 -6.23 -12.53
N LYS A 37 1.87 -5.03 -11.98
CA LYS A 37 2.55 -3.83 -12.49
C LYS A 37 3.79 -3.56 -11.67
N TYR A 38 4.83 -2.98 -12.27
CA TYR A 38 6.07 -2.61 -11.58
C TYR A 38 5.83 -1.81 -10.29
N LYS A 39 4.94 -0.81 -10.36
CA LYS A 39 4.58 0.05 -9.22
C LYS A 39 3.91 -0.69 -8.05
N ASP A 40 3.42 -1.91 -8.30
CA ASP A 40 2.68 -2.75 -7.35
C ASP A 40 3.59 -3.85 -6.77
N ILE A 41 4.92 -3.67 -6.89
CA ILE A 41 5.97 -4.53 -6.34
C ILE A 41 6.72 -3.78 -5.23
N ALA A 42 6.96 -4.46 -4.11
CA ALA A 42 7.78 -3.99 -3.02
C ALA A 42 8.95 -4.95 -2.77
N PHE A 43 10.17 -4.41 -2.83
CA PHE A 43 11.40 -5.17 -2.66
C PHE A 43 12.33 -4.49 -1.65
N GLU A 44 12.81 -5.24 -0.67
CA GLU A 44 13.82 -4.76 0.29
C GLU A 44 14.72 -5.91 0.76
N GLY A 45 16.00 -5.85 0.39
CA GLY A 45 16.99 -6.87 0.72
C GLY A 45 16.69 -8.18 0.01
N ASN A 46 16.25 -9.20 0.76
CA ASN A 46 15.86 -10.52 0.26
C ASN A 46 14.35 -10.78 0.38
N ARG A 47 13.56 -9.74 0.64
CA ARG A 47 12.11 -9.82 0.76
C ARG A 47 11.47 -9.19 -0.44
N LEU A 48 10.50 -9.91 -1.00
CA LEU A 48 9.79 -9.51 -2.19
C LEU A 48 8.30 -9.66 -1.92
N ALA A 49 7.54 -8.63 -2.23
CA ALA A 49 6.09 -8.67 -2.23
C ALA A 49 5.57 -8.06 -3.51
N TRP A 50 4.44 -8.58 -4.00
CA TRP A 50 3.78 -8.05 -5.19
C TRP A 50 2.28 -8.23 -5.07
N TYR A 51 1.54 -7.30 -5.67
CA TYR A 51 0.10 -7.40 -5.80
C TYR A 51 -0.26 -7.99 -7.16
N GLN A 52 -1.14 -8.97 -7.13
CA GLN A 52 -1.72 -9.62 -8.29
C GLN A 52 -3.13 -9.10 -8.46
N ASP A 53 -3.32 -8.33 -9.53
CA ASP A 53 -4.62 -7.84 -9.93
C ASP A 53 -5.30 -8.88 -10.83
N GLU A 54 -6.58 -9.12 -10.59
CA GLU A 54 -7.39 -10.09 -11.32
C GLU A 54 -8.61 -9.38 -11.88
N GLU A 55 -8.96 -9.69 -13.13
CA GLU A 55 -10.01 -9.01 -13.91
C GLU A 55 -11.36 -8.90 -13.18
N TYR A 56 -11.76 -9.94 -12.44
CA TYR A 56 -13.01 -10.03 -11.68
C TYR A 56 -12.85 -9.70 -10.19
N GLY A 57 -11.75 -9.04 -9.81
CA GLY A 57 -11.57 -8.49 -8.47
C GLY A 57 -11.06 -9.46 -7.41
N ARG A 58 -10.66 -10.68 -7.77
CA ARG A 58 -10.01 -11.66 -6.86
C ARG A 58 -8.52 -11.37 -6.71
N CYS A 59 -8.20 -10.15 -6.32
CA CYS A 59 -6.83 -9.69 -6.22
C CYS A 59 -6.15 -10.24 -4.96
N SER A 60 -4.82 -10.36 -4.97
CA SER A 60 -4.04 -10.86 -3.83
C SER A 60 -2.71 -10.15 -3.67
N ILE A 61 -2.12 -10.19 -2.47
CA ILE A 61 -0.74 -9.79 -2.22
C ILE A 61 0.06 -11.05 -1.89
N LYS A 62 1.10 -11.32 -2.67
CA LYS A 62 2.05 -12.39 -2.40
C LYS A 62 3.31 -11.82 -1.75
N ILE A 63 3.88 -12.57 -0.80
CA ILE A 63 5.12 -12.21 -0.09
C ILE A 63 6.05 -13.42 -0.10
N LYS A 64 7.19 -13.30 -0.78
CA LYS A 64 8.28 -14.27 -0.78
C LYS A 64 9.29 -13.90 0.31
N TYR A 65 9.41 -14.77 1.30
CA TYR A 65 10.40 -14.67 2.37
C TYR A 65 11.72 -15.31 1.98
N ALA A 66 12.79 -14.96 2.69
CA ALA A 66 14.16 -15.42 2.43
C ALA A 66 14.33 -16.95 2.43
N ASN A 67 13.50 -17.65 3.20
CA ASN A 67 13.48 -19.12 3.28
C ASN A 67 12.65 -19.78 2.18
N GLY A 68 12.17 -19.02 1.19
CA GLY A 68 11.35 -19.50 0.08
C GLY A 68 9.87 -19.65 0.40
N ILE A 69 9.43 -19.41 1.66
CA ILE A 69 8.01 -19.41 1.99
C ILE A 69 7.31 -18.27 1.25
N ILE A 70 6.17 -18.59 0.62
CA ILE A 70 5.31 -17.59 -0.02
C ILE A 70 4.01 -17.50 0.78
N LEU A 71 3.76 -16.33 1.38
CA LEU A 71 2.44 -15.99 1.89
C LEU A 71 1.59 -15.48 0.73
N ASN A 72 0.42 -16.08 0.52
CA ASN A 72 -0.60 -15.54 -0.37
C ASN A 72 -1.73 -14.96 0.48
N TRP A 73 -1.80 -13.63 0.58
CA TRP A 73 -2.84 -12.95 1.31
C TRP A 73 -3.87 -12.35 0.35
N GLN A 74 -5.10 -12.84 0.46
CA GLN A 74 -6.26 -12.26 -0.20
C GLN A 74 -6.98 -11.33 0.79
N PRO A 75 -7.09 -10.02 0.50
CA PRO A 75 -7.94 -9.15 1.31
C PRO A 75 -9.37 -9.68 1.30
N LYS A 76 -10.08 -9.55 2.43
CA LYS A 76 -11.50 -9.97 2.50
C LYS A 76 -12.36 -8.87 1.91
N SER A 77 -13.23 -9.23 0.96
CA SER A 77 -14.24 -8.34 0.39
C SER A 77 -15.60 -8.77 0.92
N ASN A 78 -16.40 -7.80 1.34
CA ASN A 78 -17.83 -8.02 1.63
C ASN A 78 -18.70 -7.82 0.38
N HIS A 79 -18.08 -7.61 -0.78
CA HIS A 79 -18.76 -7.32 -2.04
C HIS A 79 -18.29 -8.28 -3.13
N SER A 80 -19.23 -9.04 -3.71
CA SER A 80 -18.95 -10.00 -4.78
C SER A 80 -18.51 -9.34 -6.09
N ASP A 81 -18.90 -8.09 -6.30
CA ASP A 81 -18.81 -7.43 -7.61
C ASP A 81 -17.75 -6.31 -7.63
N PHE A 82 -17.10 -6.06 -6.50
CA PHE A 82 -16.04 -5.06 -6.39
C PHE A 82 -14.80 -5.69 -5.77
N GLY A 83 -13.73 -5.71 -6.56
CA GLY A 83 -12.42 -6.17 -6.12
C GLY A 83 -11.71 -5.16 -5.23
N PHE A 84 -10.40 -5.28 -5.18
CA PHE A 84 -9.55 -4.35 -4.45
C PHE A 84 -8.83 -3.43 -5.42
N ARG A 85 -8.54 -2.21 -4.98
CA ARG A 85 -7.60 -1.34 -5.68
C ARG A 85 -6.43 -1.06 -4.76
N LEU A 86 -5.27 -1.59 -5.09
CA LEU A 86 -4.03 -1.22 -4.42
C LEU A 86 -3.64 0.21 -4.80
N HIS A 87 -3.25 0.99 -3.79
CA HIS A 87 -2.70 2.34 -3.96
C HIS A 87 -1.23 2.43 -3.59
N TYR A 88 -0.80 1.58 -2.67
CA TYR A 88 0.56 1.62 -2.14
C TYR A 88 0.97 0.26 -1.58
N ILE A 89 2.21 -0.14 -1.83
CA ILE A 89 2.86 -1.29 -1.22
C ILE A 89 4.34 -0.95 -1.00
N LYS A 90 4.84 -1.11 0.22
CA LYS A 90 6.26 -0.88 0.53
C LYS A 90 6.68 -1.56 1.82
N TRP A 91 7.95 -1.96 1.89
CA TRP A 91 8.60 -2.40 3.12
C TRP A 91 9.02 -1.22 4.01
N PHE A 92 8.82 -1.41 5.31
CA PHE A 92 9.27 -0.55 6.40
C PHE A 92 10.04 -1.43 7.40
N GLY A 93 11.34 -1.58 7.16
CA GLY A 93 12.11 -2.62 7.83
C GLY A 93 11.52 -3.99 7.49
N TYR A 94 11.01 -4.72 8.46
CA TYR A 94 10.47 -6.09 8.30
C TYR A 94 8.95 -6.15 8.22
N LYS A 95 8.31 -4.99 8.20
CA LYS A 95 6.87 -4.83 8.08
C LYS A 95 6.54 -4.43 6.65
N LEU A 96 5.69 -5.19 5.98
CA LEU A 96 5.12 -4.76 4.71
C LEU A 96 3.88 -3.92 5.00
N ILE A 97 3.80 -2.73 4.42
CA ILE A 97 2.60 -1.92 4.45
C ILE A 97 1.94 -1.96 3.09
N ALA A 98 0.63 -2.25 3.08
CA ALA A 98 -0.20 -2.11 1.90
C ALA A 98 -1.38 -1.17 2.21
N ILE A 99 -1.71 -0.32 1.25
CA ILE A 99 -2.87 0.57 1.30
C ILE A 99 -3.74 0.24 0.10
N TYR A 100 -4.99 -0.11 0.36
CA TYR A 100 -5.94 -0.48 -0.68
C TYR A 100 -7.33 0.07 -0.37
N THR A 101 -8.14 0.24 -1.41
CA THR A 101 -9.57 0.56 -1.27
C THR A 101 -10.41 -0.64 -1.66
N GLU A 102 -11.42 -0.91 -0.84
CA GLU A 102 -12.54 -1.80 -1.15
C GLU A 102 -13.80 -0.92 -1.11
N LYS A 103 -14.47 -0.79 -2.26
CA LYS A 103 -15.68 0.03 -2.48
C LYS A 103 -15.53 1.48 -2.03
N HIS A 104 -15.86 1.80 -0.77
CA HIS A 104 -15.84 3.14 -0.20
C HIS A 104 -14.90 3.29 1.01
N ARG A 105 -14.16 2.23 1.36
CA ARG A 105 -13.26 2.23 2.52
C ARG A 105 -11.84 1.97 2.08
N THR A 106 -10.94 2.80 2.59
CA THR A 106 -9.51 2.63 2.42
C THR A 106 -8.96 1.99 3.68
N TYR A 107 -8.15 0.95 3.50
CA TYR A 107 -7.52 0.20 4.56
C TYR A 107 -6.01 0.39 4.48
N ILE A 108 -5.40 0.53 5.65
CA ILE A 108 -3.94 0.49 5.82
C ILE A 108 -3.66 -0.77 6.61
N VAL A 109 -2.96 -1.72 5.98
CA VAL A 109 -2.63 -2.99 6.60
C VAL A 109 -1.13 -3.12 6.77
N LYS A 110 -0.76 -3.79 7.85
CA LYS A 110 0.60 -4.24 8.14
C LYS A 110 0.64 -5.75 8.01
N ILE A 111 1.65 -6.25 7.30
CA ILE A 111 1.95 -7.67 7.21
C ILE A 111 3.33 -7.92 7.80
N GLU A 112 3.39 -8.75 8.83
CA GLU A 112 4.57 -9.00 9.65
C GLU A 112 4.47 -10.42 10.20
N ASN A 113 5.53 -11.23 10.07
CA ASN A 113 5.57 -12.60 10.58
C ASN A 113 4.32 -13.43 10.20
N LEU A 114 3.95 -13.43 8.91
CA LEU A 114 2.76 -14.11 8.36
C LEU A 114 1.42 -13.63 8.93
N THR A 115 1.42 -12.59 9.75
CA THR A 115 0.23 -12.01 10.37
C THR A 115 -0.14 -10.74 9.66
N VAL A 116 -1.42 -10.61 9.33
CA VAL A 116 -2.00 -9.40 8.75
C VAL A 116 -2.77 -8.64 9.84
N THR A 117 -2.41 -7.39 10.04
CA THR A 117 -3.07 -6.48 10.99
C THR A 117 -3.63 -5.28 10.25
N ILE A 118 -4.92 -5.02 10.40
CA ILE A 118 -5.53 -3.78 9.92
C ILE A 118 -5.14 -2.67 10.92
N LEU A 119 -4.31 -1.74 10.46
CA LEU A 119 -3.92 -0.57 11.27
C LEU A 119 -4.99 0.52 11.20
N TYR A 120 -5.68 0.63 10.08
CA TYR A 120 -6.73 1.61 9.89
C TYR A 120 -7.72 1.15 8.82
N GLY A 121 -9.00 1.51 8.99
CA GLY A 121 -10.04 1.30 7.99
C GLY A 121 -11.10 2.40 8.08
N GLY A 122 -11.25 3.17 7.00
CA GLY A 122 -12.18 4.31 6.98
C GLY A 122 -12.19 5.09 5.68
N ASN A 123 -12.86 6.24 5.68
CA ASN A 123 -12.98 7.10 4.50
C ASN A 123 -11.90 8.17 4.50
N ILE A 124 -10.78 7.87 3.85
CA ILE A 124 -9.58 8.70 3.84
C ILE A 124 -9.66 9.74 2.72
N ASP A 125 -9.46 11.00 3.08
CA ASP A 125 -9.29 12.13 2.15
C ASP A 125 -7.84 12.24 1.65
N LYS A 126 -6.88 12.21 2.59
CA LYS A 126 -5.45 12.36 2.25
C LYS A 126 -4.57 11.40 3.02
N ILE A 127 -3.52 10.92 2.33
CA ILE A 127 -2.45 10.12 2.91
C ILE A 127 -1.11 10.78 2.59
N LYS A 128 -0.25 10.91 3.61
CA LYS A 128 1.17 11.19 3.43
C LYS A 128 1.97 10.09 4.10
N ILE A 129 2.93 9.57 3.35
CA ILE A 129 3.80 8.50 3.80
C ILE A 129 5.20 9.06 3.91
N THR A 130 5.83 8.82 5.06
CA THR A 130 7.24 9.15 5.33
C THR A 130 8.01 7.87 5.57
N ASN A 131 9.24 7.94 6.08
CA ASN A 131 10.06 6.75 6.31
C ASN A 131 9.63 5.95 7.56
N ASP A 132 8.97 6.58 8.53
CA ASP A 132 8.59 5.99 9.81
C ASP A 132 7.10 6.21 10.16
N ARG A 133 6.37 7.03 9.39
CA ARG A 133 4.98 7.40 9.69
C ARG A 133 4.10 7.41 8.46
N ILE A 134 2.83 7.06 8.68
CA ILE A 134 1.73 7.33 7.76
C ILE A 134 0.77 8.30 8.43
N PHE A 135 0.54 9.42 7.79
CA PHE A 135 -0.42 10.43 8.23
C PHE A 135 -1.70 10.28 7.41
N VAL A 136 -2.84 10.24 8.11
CA VAL A 136 -4.16 10.00 7.56
C VAL A 136 -5.07 11.17 7.95
N LYS A 137 -5.75 11.74 6.93
CA LYS A 137 -6.83 12.70 7.12
C LYS A 137 -8.13 12.10 6.61
N GLU A 138 -9.17 12.12 7.43
CA GLU A 138 -10.51 11.61 7.09
C GLU A 138 -11.39 12.68 6.44
N PHE A 139 -12.31 12.26 5.57
CA PHE A 139 -13.23 13.17 4.85
C PHE A 139 -14.20 13.95 5.75
N GLN A 140 -14.67 13.33 6.84
CA GLN A 140 -15.76 13.87 7.66
C GLN A 140 -15.30 14.39 9.02
N ASN A 141 -14.00 14.33 9.30
CA ASN A 141 -13.44 14.66 10.60
C ASN A 141 -12.40 15.77 10.47
N ASN A 142 -12.86 17.01 10.28
CA ASN A 142 -12.00 18.17 10.08
C ASN A 142 -11.14 18.53 11.31
N ASP A 143 -11.48 17.98 12.48
CA ASP A 143 -10.86 18.30 13.76
C ASP A 143 -9.82 17.25 14.25
N PHE A 144 -9.57 16.19 13.49
CA PHE A 144 -8.63 15.13 13.88
C PHE A 144 -7.67 14.72 12.75
N PHE A 145 -6.38 14.63 13.08
CA PHE A 145 -5.41 13.90 12.28
C PHE A 145 -5.11 12.57 12.98
N GLN A 146 -5.13 11.49 12.22
CA GLN A 146 -4.64 10.21 12.70
C GLN A 146 -3.25 10.01 12.10
N PHE A 147 -2.29 9.59 12.91
CA PHE A 147 -1.02 9.11 12.36
C PHE A 147 -0.74 7.72 12.89
N ILE A 148 -0.26 6.91 11.97
CA ILE A 148 0.14 5.54 12.20
C ILE A 148 1.65 5.57 12.26
N TYR A 149 2.20 5.26 13.42
CA TYR A 149 3.64 5.11 13.58
C TYR A 149 4.04 3.71 13.14
N ILE A 150 4.93 3.63 12.16
CA ILE A 150 5.50 2.38 11.71
C ILE A 150 6.93 2.33 12.20
N ASN A 151 7.12 1.63 13.32
CA ASN A 151 8.48 1.37 13.78
C ASN A 151 9.17 0.42 12.80
N SER A 152 10.34 0.77 12.29
CA SER A 152 11.14 -0.11 11.44
C SER A 152 11.87 -1.20 12.23
N ASP A 153 11.97 -1.08 13.55
CA ASP A 153 12.66 -2.02 14.45
C ASP A 153 11.90 -3.36 14.59
N PRO A 154 12.55 -4.53 14.34
CA PRO A 154 12.03 -5.91 14.51
C PRO A 154 11.32 -6.21 15.81
N PHE A 155 11.66 -5.51 16.88
CA PHE A 155 11.21 -5.82 18.24
C PHE A 155 10.24 -4.78 18.79
N SER A 156 9.93 -3.74 18.03
CA SER A 156 9.05 -2.66 18.47
C SER A 156 7.67 -2.75 17.83
N GLU A 157 6.64 -2.62 18.66
CA GLU A 157 5.26 -2.56 18.19
C GLU A 157 5.05 -1.32 17.30
N SER A 158 4.42 -1.52 16.14
CA SER A 158 3.80 -0.42 15.41
C SER A 158 2.49 -0.07 16.09
N GLY A 159 2.32 1.20 16.44
CA GLY A 159 1.12 1.72 17.10
C GLY A 159 0.33 2.64 16.19
N VAL A 160 -0.99 2.63 16.36
CA VAL A 160 -1.90 3.62 15.76
C VAL A 160 -2.18 4.66 16.82
N TYR A 161 -1.88 5.93 16.52
CA TYR A 161 -2.09 7.04 17.44
C TYR A 161 -3.06 8.05 16.82
N CYS A 162 -4.13 8.35 17.54
CA CYS A 162 -5.08 9.41 17.18
C CYS A 162 -4.74 10.66 18.00
N ILE A 163 -4.41 11.77 17.34
CA ILE A 163 -4.20 13.05 18.02
C ILE A 163 -5.27 14.06 17.56
N PRO A 164 -6.07 14.64 18.48
CA PRO A 164 -6.96 15.75 18.16
C PRO A 164 -6.17 16.95 17.63
N LEU A 165 -6.68 17.68 16.63
CA LEU A 165 -5.96 18.83 16.05
C LEU A 165 -5.56 19.86 17.13
N VAL A 166 -6.47 20.07 18.09
CA VAL A 166 -6.31 21.00 19.21
C VAL A 166 -5.11 20.70 20.12
N ASN A 167 -4.61 19.47 20.09
CA ASN A 167 -3.49 19.01 20.90
C ASN A 167 -2.14 19.00 20.16
N LEU A 168 -2.11 19.39 18.88
CA LEU A 168 -0.88 19.55 18.07
C LEU A 168 -0.14 20.84 18.44
N LYS A 169 0.35 20.93 19.68
CA LYS A 169 1.14 22.08 20.17
C LYS A 169 2.65 21.95 19.90
N SER A 170 3.12 20.83 19.35
CA SER A 170 4.54 20.69 19.02
C SER A 170 4.87 21.38 17.69
N LYS A 171 5.87 22.26 17.69
CA LYS A 171 6.39 22.93 16.47
C LYS A 171 6.78 21.94 15.36
N VAL A 172 7.28 20.76 15.73
CA VAL A 172 7.74 19.72 14.78
C VAL A 172 6.56 19.13 14.01
N LEU A 173 5.48 18.77 14.70
CA LEU A 173 4.25 18.26 14.06
C LEU A 173 3.56 19.35 13.22
N GLN A 174 3.62 20.62 13.63
CA GLN A 174 3.10 21.74 12.84
C GLN A 174 3.84 21.90 11.50
N ILE A 175 5.18 21.80 11.48
CA ILE A 175 5.97 21.84 10.24
C ILE A 175 5.69 20.61 9.36
N GLU A 176 5.54 19.43 9.96
CA GLU A 176 5.15 18.21 9.23
C GLU A 176 3.74 18.31 8.61
N LEU A 177 2.83 19.06 9.24
CA LEU A 177 1.47 19.33 8.76
C LEU A 177 1.41 20.45 7.70
N GLU A 178 2.21 21.50 7.85
CA GLU A 178 2.37 22.51 6.80
C GLU A 178 2.92 21.89 5.51
N SER A 179 3.87 20.95 5.65
CA SER A 179 4.32 20.13 4.52
C SER A 179 3.32 19.03 4.12
N PHE A 180 2.41 18.60 4.99
CA PHE A 180 1.31 17.67 4.67
C PHE A 180 0.30 18.32 3.72
N ASN A 181 0.07 19.63 3.84
CA ASN A 181 -0.74 20.40 2.89
C ASN A 181 -0.06 20.62 1.53
N ASN A 182 1.21 20.24 1.37
CA ASN A 182 2.00 20.49 0.15
C ASN A 182 2.37 19.21 -0.63
N TYR A 183 2.39 18.03 0.00
CA TYR A 183 2.74 16.75 -0.64
C TYR A 183 1.84 15.62 -0.14
N PHE A 184 0.92 15.14 -0.98
CA PHE A 184 -0.02 14.07 -0.64
C PHE A 184 -0.32 13.19 -1.85
N LEU A 185 -0.60 11.91 -1.59
CA LEU A 185 -1.34 11.08 -2.53
C LEU A 185 -2.79 11.58 -2.50
N ILE A 186 -3.25 12.15 -3.62
CA ILE A 186 -4.67 12.47 -3.80
C ILE A 186 -5.37 11.16 -4.13
N MET A 187 -6.25 10.73 -3.24
CA MET A 187 -7.16 9.64 -3.50
C MET A 187 -8.35 10.23 -4.26
N ASP A 188 -8.17 10.45 -5.57
CA ASP A 188 -9.20 11.11 -6.38
C ASP A 188 -10.52 10.32 -6.34
N LYS A 189 -11.61 11.02 -6.05
CA LYS A 189 -12.98 10.46 -5.99
C LYS A 189 -13.51 10.08 -7.37
N GLU A 190 -12.87 10.57 -8.43
CA GLU A 190 -13.23 10.28 -9.80
C GLU A 190 -12.23 9.32 -10.43
N TYR A 191 -12.78 8.31 -11.09
CA TYR A 191 -12.04 7.34 -11.85
C TYR A 191 -11.08 8.06 -12.82
N ASN A 192 -9.78 7.75 -12.68
CA ASN A 192 -8.64 8.03 -13.56
C ASN A 192 -7.65 9.11 -13.07
N LYS A 193 -6.36 8.68 -13.04
CA LYS A 193 -5.09 9.39 -12.77
C LYS A 193 -4.71 9.63 -11.31
N VAL A 194 -3.59 8.99 -10.93
CA VAL A 194 -2.74 9.43 -9.82
C VAL A 194 -1.82 10.52 -10.38
N THR A 195 -1.93 11.75 -9.89
CA THR A 195 -0.99 12.84 -10.21
C THR A 195 -0.29 13.31 -8.94
N THR A 196 1.03 13.26 -8.95
CA THR A 196 1.89 13.99 -8.00
C THR A 196 1.92 15.46 -8.40
N GLN A 197 1.24 16.33 -7.67
CA GLN A 197 1.46 17.78 -7.79
C GLN A 197 2.44 18.24 -6.71
N GLY A 198 3.66 18.60 -7.10
CA GLY A 198 4.53 19.45 -6.31
C GLY A 198 4.31 20.91 -6.73
N LYS A 199 4.01 21.80 -5.80
CA LYS A 199 4.12 23.25 -6.07
C LYS A 199 5.61 23.60 -6.14
N ASN A 200 6.10 23.85 -7.35
CA ASN A 200 7.36 24.57 -7.53
C ASN A 200 7.15 26.02 -7.07
N SER A 201 7.51 26.32 -5.83
CA SER A 201 7.76 27.69 -5.40
C SER A 201 9.14 28.11 -5.90
N TYR A 202 9.21 28.64 -7.12
CA TYR A 202 10.29 29.55 -7.48
C TYR A 202 9.87 30.95 -7.06
N SER A 203 10.51 31.43 -6.00
CA SER A 203 10.60 32.83 -5.65
C SER A 203 11.37 33.59 -6.74
N SER A 204 10.83 34.72 -7.15
CA SER A 204 11.56 35.88 -7.67
C SER A 204 10.99 37.11 -7.01
#